data_AF-A0A1M6SH77-F1
#
_entry.id   AF-A0A1M6SH77-F1
#
_cell.length_a   1.000
_cell.length_b   1.000
_cell.length_c   1.000
_cell.angle_alpha   90.00
_cell.angle_beta   90.00
_cell.angle_gamma   90.00
#
_symmetry.space_group_name_H-M   'P 1'
#
loop_
_entity.id
_entity.type
_entity.pdbx_description
1 polymer ?
#
loop_
_entity_poly.entity_id
_entity_poly.type
_entity_poly.pdbx_seq_one_letter_code
_entity_poly.pdbx_strand_id
1 'polypeptide(L)' 'MTTYRVSSFCCSGACVEVGLRDDGSAVVRDTKDPARAVEQECSAQAWAAFLAGAAAGEFDLPS' A
#
# COMPACT_ATOMS: atom_id res chain seq x y z
N MET A 1 11.96 8.19 -9.38
CA MET A 1 11.37 8.93 -8.24
C MET A 1 9.99 8.33 -8.02
N THR A 2 9.75 7.71 -6.87
CA THR A 2 8.50 6.97 -6.62
C THR A 2 7.34 7.94 -6.47
N THR A 3 6.26 7.73 -7.24
CA THR A 3 5.02 8.51 -7.09
C THR A 3 4.08 7.78 -6.14
N TYR A 4 3.75 8.40 -5.01
CA TYR A 4 2.84 7.82 -4.01
C TYR A 4 1.39 8.13 -4.33
N ARG A 5 0.51 7.18 -4.02
CA ARG A 5 -0.94 7.30 -4.16
C ARG A 5 -1.63 6.85 -2.88
N VAL A 6 -2.58 7.66 -2.42
CA VAL A 6 -3.49 7.33 -1.32
C VAL A 6 -4.80 6.80 -1.90
N SER A 7 -5.43 5.85 -1.21
CA SER A 7 -6.76 5.36 -1.59
C SER A 7 -7.80 6.47 -1.61
N SER A 8 -8.64 6.53 -2.65
CA SER A 8 -9.77 7.46 -2.73
C SER A 8 -10.86 7.20 -1.69
N PHE A 9 -10.86 6.02 -1.06
CA PHE A 9 -11.75 5.68 0.04
C PHE A 9 -11.25 6.18 1.40
N CYS A 10 -10.10 6.88 1.43
CA CYS A 10 -9.60 7.46 2.66
C CYS A 10 -10.49 8.60 3.16
N CYS A 11 -11.09 8.44 4.35
CA CYS A 11 -11.99 9.46 4.90
C CYS A 11 -11.39 10.29 6.06
N SER A 12 -10.27 9.89 6.67
CA SER A 12 -9.79 10.48 7.93
C SER A 12 -8.28 10.76 8.01
N GLY A 13 -7.54 10.65 6.89
CA GLY A 13 -6.09 10.90 6.88
C GLY A 13 -5.26 9.85 7.63
N ALA A 14 -5.86 8.74 8.06
CA ALA A 14 -5.17 7.64 8.74
C ALA A 14 -4.68 6.52 7.78
N CYS A 15 -4.77 6.76 6.47
CA CYS A 15 -4.49 5.74 5.46
C CYS A 15 -2.99 5.55 5.22
N VAL A 16 -2.70 4.50 4.46
CA VAL A 16 -1.37 4.29 3.89
C VAL A 16 -1.32 4.87 2.48
N GLU A 17 -0.13 5.25 2.05
CA GLU A 17 0.16 5.55 0.65
C GLU A 17 1.07 4.48 0.04
N VAL A 18 0.80 4.17 -1.22
CA VAL A 18 1.53 3.15 -1.97
C VAL A 18 2.30 3.82 -3.09
N GLY A 19 3.59 3.53 -3.16
CA GLY A 19 4.46 3.91 -4.26
C GLY A 19 4.88 2.69 -5.07
N LEU A 20 4.80 2.77 -6.40
CA LEU A 20 5.31 1.74 -7.30
C LEU A 20 6.69 2.16 -7.84
N ARG A 21 7.64 1.25 -7.80
CA ARG A 21 9.00 1.43 -8.33
C ARG A 21 9.10 0.85 -9.74
N ASP A 22 10.15 1.24 -10.46
CA ASP A 22 10.37 0.84 -11.87
C ASP A 22 10.60 -0.68 -12.03
N ASP A 23 11.05 -1.36 -10.98
CA ASP A 23 11.23 -2.81 -10.92
C ASP A 23 9.93 -3.58 -10.58
N GLY A 24 8.80 -2.86 -10.47
CA GLY A 24 7.49 -3.42 -10.11
C GLY A 24 7.31 -3.72 -8.63
N SER A 25 8.30 -3.43 -7.79
CA SER A 25 8.15 -3.50 -6.34
C SER A 25 7.24 -2.37 -5.82
N ALA A 26 6.61 -2.61 -4.68
CA ALA A 26 5.76 -1.64 -4.01
C ALA A 26 6.38 -1.21 -2.69
N VAL A 27 6.24 0.05 -2.35
CA VAL A 27 6.54 0.59 -1.03
C VAL A 27 5.29 1.14 -0.39
N VAL A 28 5.07 0.79 0.87
CA VAL A 28 3.91 1.22 1.64
C VAL A 28 4.40 2.00 2.85
N ARG A 29 3.80 3.16 3.09
CA ARG A 29 4.09 3.95 4.29
C ARG A 29 2.85 4.66 4.81
N ASP A 30 2.93 5.10 6.05
CA ASP A 30 1.87 5.85 6.70
C ASP A 30 1.78 7.28 6.11
N THR A 31 0.58 7.68 5.68
CA THR A 31 0.36 9.01 5.10
C THR A 31 0.45 10.13 6.14
N LYS A 32 0.25 9.87 7.43
CA LYS A 32 0.19 10.93 8.47
C LYS A 32 1.57 11.48 8.87
N ASP A 33 2.61 10.70 8.65
CA ASP A 33 3.99 11.13 8.89
C ASP A 33 4.95 10.48 7.88
N PRO A 34 4.93 10.92 6.61
CA PRO A 34 5.75 10.32 5.56
C PRO A 34 7.25 10.52 5.77
N ALA A 35 7.65 11.50 6.61
CA ALA A 35 9.05 11.76 6.92
C ALA A 35 9.60 10.83 8.02
N ARG A 36 8.74 10.32 8.92
CA ARG A 36 9.12 9.35 9.96
C ARG A 36 8.64 7.93 9.69
N ALA A 37 7.74 7.74 8.72
CA ALA A 37 7.23 6.41 8.41
C ALA A 37 8.33 5.53 7.80
N VAL A 38 8.53 4.35 8.39
CA VAL A 38 9.34 3.31 7.77
C VAL A 38 8.61 2.81 6.54
N GLU A 39 9.26 2.92 5.38
CA GLU A 39 8.75 2.34 4.14
C GLU A 39 8.86 0.83 4.20
N GLN A 40 7.71 0.15 4.12
CA GLN A 40 7.65 -1.29 4.02
C GLN A 40 7.82 -1.66 2.55
N GLU A 41 8.96 -2.25 2.21
CA GLU A 41 9.25 -2.73 0.86
C GLU A 41 8.60 -4.10 0.62
N CYS A 42 7.84 -4.19 -0.46
CA CYS A 42 7.21 -5.42 -0.93
C CYS A 42 7.79 -5.76 -2.31
N SER A 43 8.35 -6.95 -2.47
CA SER A 43 8.80 -7.43 -3.78
C SER A 43 7.63 -7.48 -4.76
N ALA A 44 7.92 -7.42 -6.07
CA ALA A 44 6.89 -7.50 -7.10
C ALA A 44 6.00 -8.75 -6.95
N GLN A 45 6.60 -9.90 -6.61
CA GLN A 45 5.87 -11.15 -6.41
C GLN A 45 4.98 -11.12 -5.17
N ALA A 46 5.50 -10.63 -4.04
CA ALA A 46 4.73 -10.51 -2.81
C ALA A 46 3.56 -9.53 -2.98
N TRP A 47 3.80 -8.41 -3.67
CA TRP A 47 2.77 -7.43 -3.96
C TRP A 47 1.66 -7.99 -4.86
N ALA A 48 2.03 -8.72 -5.92
CA ALA A 48 1.07 -9.38 -6.81
C ALA A 48 0.20 -10.40 -6.05
N ALA A 49 0.80 -11.22 -5.19
CA ALA A 49 0.08 -12.17 -4.35
C ALA A 49 -0.87 -11.47 -3.38
N PHE A 50 -0.41 -10.40 -2.72
CA PHE A 50 -1.24 -9.60 -1.83
C PHE A 50 -2.47 -9.00 -2.55
N LEU A 51 -2.28 -8.42 -3.74
CA LEU A 51 -3.39 -7.88 -4.52
C LEU A 51 -4.40 -8.95 -4.93
N ALA A 52 -3.95 -10.17 -5.27
CA ALA A 52 -4.84 -11.27 -5.59
C ALA A 52 -5.71 -11.67 -4.39
N GLY A 53 -5.12 -11.82 -3.20
CA GLY A 53 -5.87 -12.14 -1.97
C GLY A 53 -6.83 -11.02 -1.56
N ALA A 54 -6.40 -9.77 -1.67
CA ALA A 54 -7.26 -8.61 -1.40
C ALA A 54 -8.45 -8.56 -2.37
N ALA A 55 -8.24 -8.80 -3.65
CA ALA A 55 -9.32 -8.87 -4.65
C ALA A 55 -10.26 -10.06 -4.42
N ALA A 56 -9.78 -11.15 -3.81
CA ALA A 56 -10.58 -12.29 -3.42
C ALA A 56 -11.36 -12.08 -2.09
N GLY A 57 -11.19 -10.93 -1.43
CA GLY A 57 -11.86 -10.60 -0.16
C GLY A 57 -11.24 -11.30 1.06
N GLU A 58 -10.01 -11.84 0.96
CA GLU A 58 -9.37 -12.58 2.06
C GLU A 58 -9.12 -11.73 3.31
N PHE A 59 -9.13 -10.40 3.18
CA PHE A 59 -8.85 -9.45 4.25
C PHE A 59 -10.06 -8.58 4.64
N ASP A 60 -11.25 -8.90 4.15
CA ASP A 60 -12.46 -8.19 4.54
C ASP A 60 -12.78 -8.39 6.03
N LEU A 61 -13.26 -7.35 6.70
CA LEU A 61 -13.66 -7.45 8.10
C LEU A 61 -14.86 -8.40 8.23
N PRO A 62 -14.90 -9.24 9.28
CA PRO A 62 -16.09 -10.04 9.56
C PRO A 62 -17.29 -9.11 9.79
N SER A 63 -18.41 -9.45 9.16
CA SER A 63 -19.69 -8.77 9.25
C SER A 63 -20.34 -8.92 10.63
#